data_AF-A0A920RIP1-F1
#
_entry.id   AF-A0A920RIP1-F1
#
_cell.length_a   1.000
_cell.length_b   1.000
_cell.length_c   1.000
_cell.angle_alpha   90.00
_cell.angle_beta   90.00
_cell.angle_gamma   90.00
#
_symmetry.space_group_name_H-M   'P 1'
#
loop_
_entity.id
_entity.type
_entity.pdbx_description
1 polymer ?
#
loop_
_entity_poly.entity_id
_entity_poly.type
_entity_poly.pdbx_seq_one_letter_code
_entity_poly.pdbx_strand_id
1 'polypeptide(L)'
;MSTWASRARTAKGILEKAHSQGVVSAQIIDAQEELCRDFAFPVLQWQARYEGPYLLGTSIARPLISKVCLQVARDVGADAYAHGATGKGNDQCRFQLAAEALDPGVQ
;
A
#
# COMPACT_ATOMS: atom_id res chain seq x y z
N MET A 1 14.64 -23.26 -22.29
CA MET A 1 15.39 -22.73 -21.14
C MET A 1 15.45 -21.22 -21.30
N SER A 2 14.88 -20.34 -20.47
CA SER A 2 14.30 -20.45 -19.13
C SER A 2 13.26 -19.32 -18.94
N THR A 3 11.99 -19.69 -18.81
CA THR A 3 11.00 -19.33 -17.77
C THR A 3 11.06 -18.00 -16.96
N TRP A 4 11.72 -16.93 -17.41
CA TRP A 4 11.80 -15.66 -16.64
C TRP A 4 10.84 -14.55 -17.09
N ALA A 5 10.16 -14.68 -18.23
CA ALA A 5 9.04 -13.81 -18.61
C ALA A 5 7.69 -14.27 -17.99
N SER A 6 7.74 -14.89 -16.80
CA SER A 6 6.57 -15.46 -16.15
C SER A 6 5.74 -14.39 -15.44
N ARG A 7 4.51 -14.18 -15.93
CA ARG A 7 3.39 -13.48 -15.28
C ARG A 7 3.58 -11.98 -15.04
N ALA A 8 3.46 -11.19 -16.11
CA ALA A 8 3.03 -9.80 -15.95
C ALA A 8 1.64 -9.79 -15.28
N ARG A 9 1.60 -9.28 -14.04
CA ARG A 9 0.50 -9.28 -13.08
C ARG A 9 -0.60 -8.31 -13.51
N THR A 10 -1.47 -8.72 -14.42
CA THR A 10 -2.71 -7.98 -14.69
C THR A 10 -3.58 -7.98 -13.44
N ALA A 11 -4.47 -6.98 -13.30
CA ALA A 11 -5.45 -6.94 -12.21
C ALA A 11 -6.21 -8.27 -12.09
N LYS A 12 -6.62 -8.83 -13.23
CA LYS A 12 -7.22 -10.17 -13.33
C LYS A 12 -6.33 -11.26 -12.74
N GLY A 13 -5.06 -11.34 -13.14
CA GLY A 13 -4.15 -12.37 -12.62
C GLY A 13 -3.83 -12.23 -11.12
N ILE A 14 -3.89 -11.01 -10.57
CA ILE A 14 -3.77 -10.77 -9.12
C ILE A 14 -5.00 -11.31 -8.39
N LEU A 15 -6.20 -11.00 -8.88
CA LEU A 15 -7.45 -11.48 -8.29
C LEU A 15 -7.56 -13.01 -8.37
N GLU A 16 -7.26 -13.61 -9.52
CA GLU A 16 -7.25 -15.07 -9.68
C GLU A 16 -6.29 -15.74 -8.70
N LYS A 17 -5.08 -15.18 -8.53
CA LYS A 17 -4.12 -15.69 -7.56
C LYS A 17 -4.65 -15.56 -6.13
N ALA A 18 -5.26 -14.44 -5.77
CA ALA A 18 -5.82 -14.24 -4.43
C ALA A 18 -6.91 -15.29 -4.12
N HIS A 19 -7.86 -15.48 -5.03
CA HIS A 19 -8.90 -16.50 -4.90
C HIS A 19 -8.33 -17.93 -4.82
N SER A 20 -7.25 -18.22 -5.55
CA SER A 20 -6.57 -19.52 -5.46
C SER A 20 -5.92 -19.79 -4.10
N GLN A 21 -5.78 -18.79 -3.22
CA GLN A 21 -5.26 -18.92 -1.86
C GLN A 21 -6.37 -18.98 -0.79
N GLY A 22 -7.65 -19.03 -1.20
CA GLY A 22 -8.77 -19.18 -0.27
C GLY A 22 -9.25 -17.88 0.39
N VAL A 23 -8.94 -16.71 -0.18
CA VAL A 23 -9.48 -15.43 0.34
C VAL A 23 -11.00 -15.36 0.13
N VAL A 24 -11.72 -14.83 1.12
CA VAL A 24 -13.18 -14.65 1.06
C VAL A 24 -13.55 -13.57 0.05
N SER A 25 -12.76 -12.50 -0.04
CA SER A 25 -12.93 -11.42 -1.02
C SER A 25 -11.57 -10.87 -1.45
N ALA A 26 -11.52 -10.30 -2.64
CA ALA A 26 -10.35 -9.62 -3.18
C ALA A 26 -10.79 -8.41 -4.00
N GLN A 27 -10.10 -7.28 -3.83
CA GLN A 27 -10.43 -6.03 -4.51
C GLN A 27 -9.17 -5.38 -5.10
N ILE A 28 -9.34 -4.69 -6.23
CA ILE A 28 -8.31 -3.82 -6.81
C ILE A 28 -8.84 -2.40 -6.71
N ILE A 29 -8.11 -1.54 -6.00
CA ILE A 29 -8.49 -0.15 -5.77
C ILE A 29 -7.51 0.73 -6.53
N ASP A 30 -8.03 1.59 -7.42
CA ASP A 30 -7.24 2.61 -8.09
C ASP A 30 -7.15 3.86 -7.23
N ALA A 31 -5.96 4.10 -6.68
CA ALA A 31 -5.65 5.25 -5.85
C ALA A 31 -4.62 6.19 -6.52
N GLN A 32 -4.42 6.08 -7.84
CA GLN A 32 -3.40 6.88 -8.55
C GLN A 32 -3.69 8.38 -8.48
N GLU A 33 -4.95 8.78 -8.68
CA GLU A 33 -5.34 10.18 -8.63
C GLU A 33 -5.15 10.76 -7.23
N GLU A 34 -5.55 10.03 -6.18
CA GLU A 34 -5.35 10.44 -4.78
C GLU A 34 -3.86 10.53 -4.44
N LEU A 35 -3.05 9.56 -4.87
CA LEU A 35 -1.61 9.60 -4.69
C LEU A 35 -0.98 10.82 -5.35
N CYS A 36 -1.38 11.13 -6.59
CA CYS A 36 -0.85 12.28 -7.32
C CYS A 36 -1.24 13.60 -6.64
N ARG A 37 -2.55 13.79 -6.41
CA ARG A 37 -3.12 15.02 -5.89
C ARG A 37 -2.68 15.32 -4.46
N ASP A 38 -2.75 14.31 -3.58
CA ASP A 38 -2.64 14.54 -2.13
C ASP A 38 -1.23 14.25 -1.59
N PHE A 39 -0.36 13.60 -2.38
CA PHE A 39 1.00 13.24 -1.95
C PHE A 39 2.09 13.68 -2.93
N ALA A 40 2.04 13.24 -4.19
CA ALA A 40 3.14 13.46 -5.13
C ALA A 40 3.31 14.94 -5.52
N PHE A 41 2.22 15.64 -5.86
CA PHE A 41 2.30 17.07 -6.20
C PHE A 41 2.72 17.93 -5.00
N PRO A 42 2.20 17.73 -3.77
CA PRO A 42 2.71 18.42 -2.58
C PRO A 42 4.22 18.19 -2.34
N VAL A 43 4.69 16.94 -2.43
CA VAL A 43 6.11 16.60 -2.30
C VAL A 43 6.96 17.33 -3.35
N LEU A 44 6.49 17.40 -4.59
CA LEU A 44 7.15 18.12 -5.67
C LEU A 44 7.17 19.64 -5.43
N GLN A 45 6.03 20.21 -5.01
CA GLN A 45 5.90 21.64 -4.71
C GLN A 45 6.84 22.07 -3.58
N TRP A 46 7.04 21.22 -2.58
CA TRP A 46 7.98 21.45 -1.48
C TRP A 46 9.43 21.13 -1.82
N GLN A 47 9.69 20.62 -3.03
CA GLN A 47 11.00 20.16 -3.45
C GLN A 47 11.60 19.16 -2.45
N ALA A 48 10.73 18.35 -1.82
CA ALA A 48 11.13 17.48 -0.72
C ALA A 48 12.08 16.39 -1.23
N ARG A 49 13.22 16.27 -0.54
CA ARG A 49 14.32 15.38 -0.88
C ARG A 49 14.87 14.77 0.39
N TYR A 50 15.22 13.49 0.32
CA TYR A 50 15.89 12.80 1.41
C TYR A 50 17.29 12.42 0.96
N GLU A 51 18.31 12.90 1.70
CA GLU A 51 19.73 12.59 1.50
C GLU A 51 20.20 12.63 0.03
N GLY A 52 19.79 13.68 -0.71
CA GLY A 52 20.17 13.89 -2.11
C GLY A 52 18.99 13.77 -3.07
N PRO A 53 19.04 12.96 -4.14
CA PRO A 53 18.03 12.97 -5.21
C PRO A 53 16.77 12.16 -4.90
N TYR A 54 16.64 11.53 -3.72
CA TYR A 54 15.50 10.66 -3.43
C TYR A 54 14.24 11.46 -3.09
N LEU A 55 13.25 11.42 -3.98
CA LEU A 55 11.97 12.15 -3.89
C LEU A 55 10.87 11.41 -3.11
N LEU A 56 11.25 10.54 -2.16
CA LEU A 56 10.33 9.93 -1.20
C LEU A 56 9.18 9.07 -1.77
N GLY A 57 9.20 8.70 -3.06
CA GLY A 57 8.08 8.04 -3.75
C GLY A 57 7.54 6.79 -3.03
N THR A 58 8.43 5.93 -2.53
CA THR A 58 8.03 4.77 -1.72
C THR A 58 7.37 5.21 -0.42
N SER A 59 7.99 6.16 0.28
CA SER A 59 7.58 6.61 1.61
C SER A 59 6.18 7.23 1.60
N ILE A 60 5.88 8.06 0.60
CA ILE A 60 4.60 8.79 0.53
C ILE A 60 3.43 7.89 0.14
N ALA A 61 3.69 6.77 -0.54
CA ALA A 61 2.65 5.82 -0.90
C ALA A 61 2.15 4.99 0.29
N ARG A 62 2.99 4.73 1.31
CA ARG A 62 2.63 3.83 2.42
C ARG A 62 1.46 4.33 3.27
N PRO A 63 1.40 5.62 3.67
CA PRO A 63 0.25 6.14 4.39
C PRO A 63 -1.06 6.02 3.61
N LEU A 64 -1.04 6.26 2.29
CA LEU A 64 -2.22 6.10 1.45
C LEU A 64 -2.68 4.64 1.38
N ILE A 65 -1.74 3.69 1.24
CA ILE A 65 -2.08 2.27 1.26
C ILE A 65 -2.70 1.87 2.61
N SER A 66 -2.12 2.29 3.75
CA SER A 66 -2.72 2.06 5.07
C SER A 66 -4.14 2.63 5.15
N LYS A 67 -4.35 3.87 4.70
CA LYS A 67 -5.66 4.54 4.69
C LYS A 67 -6.70 3.72 3.91
N VAL A 68 -6.36 3.29 2.70
CA VAL A 68 -7.26 2.50 1.85
C VAL A 68 -7.56 1.14 2.49
N CYS A 69 -6.55 0.45 3.02
CA CYS A 69 -6.75 -0.83 3.70
C CYS A 69 -7.62 -0.73 4.94
N LEU A 70 -7.44 0.31 5.76
CA LEU A 70 -8.28 0.56 6.93
C LEU A 70 -9.72 0.90 6.55
N GLN A 71 -9.93 1.66 5.48
CA GLN A 71 -11.27 1.89 4.96
C GLN A 71 -11.95 0.58 4.57
N VAL A 72 -11.27 -0.28 3.80
CA VAL A 72 -11.79 -1.59 3.43
C VAL A 72 -12.04 -2.45 4.66
N ALA A 73 -11.14 -2.43 5.65
CA ALA A 73 -11.31 -3.17 6.90
C ALA A 73 -12.62 -2.77 7.60
N ARG A 74 -12.92 -1.47 7.69
CA ARG A 74 -14.19 -0.98 8.25
C ARG A 74 -15.39 -1.42 7.42
N ASP A 75 -15.31 -1.30 6.09
CA ASP A 75 -16.41 -1.65 5.19
C ASP A 75 -16.79 -3.13 5.25
N VAL A 76 -15.81 -4.01 5.48
CA VAL A 76 -16.02 -5.46 5.60
C VAL A 76 -16.18 -5.94 7.05
N GLY A 77 -16.07 -5.05 8.04
CA GLY A 77 -16.13 -5.37 9.46
C GLY A 77 -14.98 -6.24 9.95
N ALA A 78 -13.76 -6.01 9.44
CA ALA A 78 -12.55 -6.71 9.90
C ALA A 78 -12.01 -6.11 11.21
N ASP A 79 -11.52 -6.97 12.09
CA ASP A 79 -10.95 -6.58 13.39
C ASP A 79 -9.46 -6.22 13.33
N ALA A 80 -8.75 -6.65 12.28
CA ALA A 80 -7.30 -6.53 12.17
C ALA A 80 -6.83 -6.13 10.76
N TYR A 81 -5.70 -5.42 10.71
CA TYR A 81 -5.00 -5.00 9.50
C TYR A 81 -3.60 -5.61 9.46
N ALA A 82 -3.21 -6.21 8.32
CA ALA A 82 -1.90 -6.83 8.15
C ALA A 82 -1.15 -6.30 6.92
N HIS A 83 0.18 -6.21 7.03
CA HIS A 83 1.07 -5.88 5.91
C HIS A 83 2.27 -6.85 5.85
N GLY A 84 2.82 -7.04 4.65
CA GLY A 84 3.95 -7.97 4.40
C GLY A 84 5.33 -7.33 4.45
N ALA A 85 5.51 -6.23 5.20
CA ALA A 85 6.81 -5.56 5.26
C ALA A 85 7.78 -6.34 6.17
N THR A 86 9.07 -6.29 5.88
CA THR A 86 10.09 -7.01 6.67
C THR A 86 10.48 -6.24 7.92
N GLY A 87 10.92 -6.96 8.95
CA GLY A 87 11.32 -6.40 10.25
C GLY A 87 12.58 -5.53 10.26
N LYS A 88 13.27 -5.40 9.13
CA LYS A 88 14.54 -4.64 9.01
C LYS A 88 14.42 -3.38 8.15
N GLY A 89 13.26 -3.16 7.54
CA GLY A 89 13.03 -2.05 6.61
C GLY A 89 12.16 -0.94 7.20
N ASN A 90 12.22 0.24 6.61
CA ASN A 90 11.41 1.39 7.03
C ASN A 90 9.90 1.21 6.76
N ASP A 91 9.53 0.33 5.84
CA ASP A 91 8.12 0.14 5.46
C ASP A 91 7.26 -0.40 6.61
N GLN A 92 7.82 -1.19 7.53
CA GLN A 92 7.07 -1.64 8.72
C GLN A 92 6.63 -0.42 9.55
N CYS A 93 7.55 0.52 9.81
CA CYS A 93 7.28 1.71 10.59
C CYS A 93 6.28 2.60 9.86
N ARG A 94 6.42 2.76 8.54
CA ARG A 94 5.53 3.62 7.75
C ARG A 94 4.10 3.09 7.73
N PHE A 95 3.90 1.78 7.57
CA PHE A 95 2.57 1.17 7.60
C PHE A 95 1.96 1.26 9.01
N GLN A 96 2.72 0.86 10.02
CA GLN A 96 2.24 0.81 11.41
C GLN A 96 1.90 2.21 11.95
N LEU A 97 2.82 3.18 11.83
CA LEU A 97 2.57 4.53 12.32
C LEU A 97 1.43 5.22 11.58
N ALA A 98 1.26 4.95 10.28
CA ALA A 98 0.12 5.47 9.54
C ALA A 98 -1.19 4.81 9.99
N ALA A 99 -1.19 3.50 10.23
CA ALA A 99 -2.38 2.80 10.69
C ALA A 99 -2.81 3.27 12.08
N GLU A 100 -1.88 3.33 13.04
CA GLU A 100 -2.12 3.81 14.40
C GLU A 100 -2.59 5.27 14.43
N ALA A 101 -2.09 6.12 13.52
CA ALA A 101 -2.52 7.52 13.42
C ALA A 101 -3.94 7.68 12.85
N LEU A 102 -4.37 6.79 11.97
CA LEU A 102 -5.68 6.83 11.31
C LEU A 102 -6.76 6.07 12.11
N ASP A 103 -6.35 5.03 12.83
CA ASP A 103 -7.20 4.19 13.65
C ASP A 103 -6.41 3.64 14.85
N PRO A 104 -6.36 4.36 15.99
CA PRO A 104 -5.61 3.91 17.16
C PRO A 104 -6.10 2.59 17.79
N GLY A 105 -7.31 2.14 17.42
CA GLY A 105 -7.90 0.90 17.91
C GLY A 105 -7.67 -0.30 16.99
N VAL A 106 -7.06 -0.11 15.82
CA VAL A 106 -6.81 -1.21 14.87
C VAL A 106 -5.76 -2.17 15.43
N GLN A 107 -6.02 -3.47 15.28
CA GLN A 107 -5.07 -4.54 15.61
C GLN A 107 -4.16 -4.90 14.44
#